data_AF-A0A6I7QD77-F1
#
_entry.id   AF-A0A6I7QD77-F1
#
_cell.length_a   1.000
_cell.length_b   1.000
_cell.length_c   1.000
_cell.angle_alpha   90.00
_cell.angle_beta   90.00
_cell.angle_gamma   90.00
#
_symmetry.space_group_name_H-M   'P 1'
#
loop_
_entity.id
_entity.type
_entity.pdbx_description
1 polymer ?
#
loop_
_entity_poly.entity_id
_entity_poly.type
_entity_poly.pdbx_seq_one_letter_code
_entity_poly.pdbx_strand_id
1 'polypeptide(L)'
;MFQRFIRAIKSMFGGLVSSMEDPKLILEQNIRELNDQIPQMNENIATVKANAVMLRKEVDRYEKTIAEVTAKIRSAINADRDDLAEGYALQLEKAKENLGHSKEQLKFADQAYEKALKVKKAFMREKDRKIKEAREALRASERAEWQSKVADALETFETGGLDQTHNDMLSRLNETTARNEARMEIALESVDTETMEIEANAEKLRAQELVNQFKQEMGKAPAQKEKKIEIDETEPAPKESGKTVGKDRTKS
;
A
#
# COMPACT_ATOMS: atom_id res chain seq x y z
N MET A 1 -3.80 -7.57 -23.99
CA MET A 1 -3.41 -7.90 -22.59
C MET A 1 -4.36 -7.30 -21.56
N PHE A 2 -4.63 -5.99 -21.57
CA PHE A 2 -5.53 -5.31 -20.62
C PHE A 2 -6.97 -5.88 -20.53
N GLN A 3 -7.56 -6.28 -21.66
CA GLN A 3 -8.86 -6.98 -21.71
C GLN A 3 -8.84 -8.34 -20.98
N ARG A 4 -7.69 -9.04 -20.99
CA ARG A 4 -7.50 -10.32 -20.30
C ARG A 4 -7.38 -10.09 -18.78
N PHE A 5 -6.73 -9.00 -18.37
CA PHE A 5 -6.65 -8.56 -16.97
C PHE A 5 -8.03 -8.19 -16.40
N ILE A 6 -8.83 -7.39 -17.13
CA ILE A 6 -10.21 -7.06 -16.71
C ILE A 6 -11.10 -8.31 -16.65
N ARG A 7 -10.94 -9.25 -17.58
CA ARG A 7 -11.70 -10.51 -17.59
C ARG A 7 -11.28 -11.44 -16.44
N ALA A 8 -9.99 -11.48 -16.09
CA ALA A 8 -9.49 -12.20 -14.92
C ALA A 8 -10.01 -11.59 -13.61
N ILE A 9 -10.06 -10.25 -13.50
CA ILE A 9 -10.69 -9.58 -12.36
C ILE A 9 -12.16 -9.98 -12.27
N LYS A 10 -12.93 -9.91 -13.37
CA LYS A 10 -14.36 -10.28 -13.36
C LYS A 10 -14.62 -11.75 -13.01
N SER A 11 -13.75 -12.69 -13.40
CA SER A 11 -13.95 -14.11 -13.06
C SER A 11 -13.70 -14.40 -11.59
N MET A 12 -12.86 -13.62 -10.89
CA MET A 12 -12.63 -13.78 -9.44
C MET A 12 -13.83 -13.40 -8.57
N PHE A 13 -14.79 -12.62 -9.08
CA PHE A 13 -16.05 -12.32 -8.38
C PHE A 13 -17.18 -13.31 -8.72
N GLY A 14 -16.93 -14.28 -9.61
CA GLY A 14 -17.98 -15.12 -10.23
C GLY A 14 -18.12 -16.54 -9.67
N GLY A 15 -17.36 -16.95 -8.67
CA GLY A 15 -17.34 -18.34 -8.21
C GLY A 15 -17.47 -18.48 -6.68
N LEU A 16 -18.69 -18.68 -6.19
CA LEU A 16 -18.92 -19.36 -4.93
C LEU A 16 -18.82 -20.86 -5.20
N VAL A 17 -17.66 -21.47 -4.93
CA VAL A 17 -17.51 -22.93 -4.97
C VAL A 17 -17.78 -23.47 -3.57
N SER A 18 -18.82 -24.29 -3.48
CA SER A 18 -19.16 -25.12 -2.33
C SER A 18 -18.10 -26.23 -2.16
N SER A 19 -17.21 -26.09 -1.18
CA SER A 19 -16.49 -27.23 -0.59
C SER A 19 -16.64 -27.19 0.93
N MET A 20 -16.64 -28.38 1.55
CA MET A 20 -16.93 -28.64 2.98
C MET A 20 -15.85 -28.11 3.96
N GLU A 21 -15.13 -27.04 3.62
CA GLU A 21 -14.16 -26.41 4.53
C GLU A 21 -14.83 -25.31 5.36
N ASP A 22 -14.33 -25.15 6.59
CA ASP A 22 -14.79 -24.16 7.56
C ASP A 22 -15.00 -22.79 6.88
N PRO A 23 -16.23 -22.24 6.89
CA PRO A 23 -16.53 -20.94 6.28
C PRO A 23 -15.59 -19.82 6.71
N LYS A 24 -15.05 -19.90 7.93
CA LYS A 24 -14.03 -18.97 8.45
C LYS A 24 -12.74 -19.03 7.64
N LEU A 25 -12.25 -20.24 7.37
CA LEU A 25 -11.01 -20.47 6.64
C LEU A 25 -11.10 -19.92 5.21
N ILE A 26 -12.25 -20.11 4.56
CA ILE A 26 -12.51 -19.59 3.20
C ILE A 26 -12.48 -18.05 3.20
N LEU A 27 -13.08 -17.40 4.19
CA LEU A 27 -13.07 -15.94 4.30
C LEU A 27 -11.66 -15.39 4.55
N GLU A 28 -10.91 -16.02 5.47
CA GLU A 28 -9.52 -15.65 5.76
C GLU A 28 -8.61 -15.82 4.53
N GLN A 29 -8.81 -16.91 3.78
CA GLN A 29 -8.08 -17.16 2.54
C GLN A 29 -8.41 -16.10 1.48
N ASN A 30 -9.68 -15.78 1.27
CA ASN A 30 -10.08 -14.72 0.34
C ASN A 30 -9.44 -13.36 0.69
N ILE A 31 -9.36 -13.02 1.98
CA ILE A 31 -8.70 -11.79 2.44
C ILE A 31 -7.20 -11.82 2.12
N ARG A 32 -6.54 -12.96 2.35
CA ARG A 32 -5.12 -13.15 2.03
C ARG A 32 -4.88 -12.99 0.53
N GLU A 33 -5.67 -13.67 -0.30
CA GLU A 33 -5.57 -13.58 -1.75
C GLU A 33 -5.75 -12.14 -2.27
N LEU A 34 -6.68 -11.37 -1.69
CA LEU A 34 -6.84 -9.96 -2.04
C LEU A 34 -5.62 -9.11 -1.67
N ASN A 35 -4.96 -9.40 -0.53
CA ASN A 35 -3.75 -8.69 -0.13
C ASN A 35 -2.56 -9.07 -1.03
N ASP A 36 -2.45 -10.35 -1.42
CA ASP A 36 -1.38 -10.87 -2.29
C ASP A 36 -1.43 -10.29 -3.71
N GLN A 37 -2.58 -9.76 -4.14
CA GLN A 37 -2.73 -9.07 -5.42
C GLN A 37 -2.16 -7.65 -5.41
N ILE A 38 -2.01 -7.01 -4.25
CA ILE A 38 -1.54 -5.61 -4.15
C ILE A 38 -0.12 -5.46 -4.70
N PRO A 39 0.87 -6.30 -4.33
CA PRO A 39 2.21 -6.23 -4.91
C PRO A 39 2.20 -6.38 -6.44
N GLN A 40 1.47 -7.37 -6.97
CA GLN A 40 1.41 -7.61 -8.41
C GLN A 40 0.78 -6.43 -9.17
N MET A 41 -0.27 -5.83 -8.61
CA MET A 41 -0.88 -4.64 -9.19
C MET A 41 0.06 -3.43 -9.16
N ASN A 42 0.79 -3.24 -8.05
CA ASN A 42 1.78 -2.17 -7.94
C ASN A 42 2.90 -2.32 -8.98
N GLU A 43 3.37 -3.55 -9.20
CA GLU A 43 4.41 -3.85 -10.20
C GLU A 43 3.93 -3.55 -11.62
N ASN A 44 2.70 -3.96 -11.96
CA ASN A 44 2.10 -3.64 -13.26
C ASN A 44 1.95 -2.12 -13.45
N ILE A 45 1.53 -1.39 -12.41
CA ILE A 45 1.42 0.08 -12.45
C ILE A 45 2.81 0.73 -12.60
N ALA A 46 3.83 0.20 -11.92
CA ALA A 46 5.20 0.67 -12.04
C ALA A 46 5.74 0.48 -13.46
N THR A 47 5.46 -0.66 -14.09
CA THR A 47 5.82 -0.93 -15.49
C THR A 47 5.17 0.08 -16.44
N VAL A 48 3.87 0.36 -16.28
CA VAL A 48 3.17 1.36 -17.11
C VAL A 48 3.75 2.75 -16.88
N LYS A 49 4.05 3.11 -15.62
CA LYS A 49 4.70 4.38 -15.28
C LYS A 49 6.10 4.50 -15.89
N ALA A 50 6.89 3.42 -15.86
CA ALA A 50 8.23 3.39 -16.42
C ALA A 50 8.20 3.66 -17.93
N ASN A 51 7.23 3.08 -18.66
CA ASN A 51 7.03 3.35 -20.07
C ASN A 51 6.69 4.84 -20.33
N ALA A 52 5.77 5.43 -19.55
CA ALA A 52 5.44 6.85 -19.66
C ALA A 52 6.67 7.75 -19.37
N VAL A 53 7.47 7.42 -18.36
CA VAL A 53 8.70 8.15 -18.02
C VAL A 53 9.74 8.04 -19.15
N MET A 54 9.89 6.85 -19.74
CA MET A 54 10.80 6.63 -20.87
C MET A 54 10.40 7.51 -22.06
N LEU A 55 9.12 7.46 -22.46
CA LEU A 55 8.59 8.28 -23.56
C LEU A 55 8.73 9.78 -23.28
N ARG A 56 8.55 10.21 -22.03
CA ARG A 56 8.77 11.61 -21.65
C ARG A 56 10.23 12.03 -21.84
N LYS A 57 11.19 11.19 -21.42
CA LYS A 57 12.61 11.45 -21.67
C LYS A 57 12.95 11.49 -23.16
N GLU A 58 12.28 10.69 -24.00
CA GLU A 58 12.44 10.75 -25.45
C GLU A 58 11.91 12.06 -26.04
N VAL A 59 10.73 12.50 -25.60
CA VAL A 59 10.16 13.81 -25.97
C VAL A 59 11.16 14.92 -25.61
N ASP A 60 11.64 14.95 -24.37
CA ASP A 60 12.61 15.96 -23.90
C ASP A 60 13.91 15.92 -24.73
N ARG A 61 14.37 14.73 -25.11
CA ARG A 61 15.56 14.55 -25.97
C ARG A 61 15.33 15.14 -27.35
N TYR A 62 14.20 14.84 -28.00
CA TYR A 62 13.90 15.36 -29.33
C TYR A 62 13.70 16.87 -29.32
N GLU A 63 13.10 17.44 -28.27
CA GLU A 63 12.97 18.91 -28.13
C GLU A 63 14.35 19.58 -28.05
N LYS A 64 15.29 19.00 -27.28
CA LYS A 64 16.69 19.47 -27.25
C LYS A 64 17.37 19.34 -28.60
N THR A 65 17.23 18.20 -29.27
CA THR A 65 17.80 17.99 -30.62
C THR A 65 17.25 19.01 -31.62
N ILE A 66 15.95 19.29 -31.59
CA ILE A 66 15.33 20.32 -32.43
C ILE A 66 15.95 21.69 -32.17
N ALA A 67 16.13 22.08 -30.92
CA ALA A 67 16.76 23.35 -30.56
C ALA A 67 18.22 23.43 -31.05
N GLU A 68 19.01 22.38 -30.83
CA GLU A 68 20.41 22.29 -31.26
C GLU A 68 20.56 22.33 -32.78
N VAL A 69 19.78 21.52 -33.51
CA VAL A 69 19.83 21.48 -34.97
C VAL A 69 19.35 22.80 -35.56
N THR A 70 18.34 23.44 -34.97
CA THR A 70 17.89 24.78 -35.39
C THR A 70 19.01 25.81 -35.23
N ALA A 71 19.78 25.77 -34.14
CA ALA A 71 20.93 26.66 -33.94
C ALA A 71 22.05 26.39 -34.98
N LYS A 72 22.30 25.12 -35.33
CA LYS A 72 23.25 24.73 -36.38
C LYS A 72 22.82 25.22 -37.77
N ILE A 73 21.53 25.11 -38.11
CA ILE A 73 20.97 25.65 -39.37
C ILE A 73 21.24 27.16 -39.45
N ARG A 74 20.88 27.92 -38.41
CA ARG A 74 21.11 29.37 -38.38
C ARG A 74 22.59 29.72 -38.56
N SER A 75 23.48 28.96 -37.91
CA SER A 75 24.93 29.18 -38.01
C SER A 75 25.48 28.86 -39.40
N ALA A 76 24.96 27.81 -40.06
CA ALA A 76 25.35 27.44 -41.42
C ALA A 76 24.90 28.49 -42.45
N ILE A 77 23.65 28.98 -42.33
CA ILE A 77 23.11 30.06 -43.19
C ILE A 77 23.94 31.34 -43.00
N ASN A 78 24.25 31.73 -41.77
CA ASN A 78 25.06 32.91 -41.50
C ASN A 78 26.51 32.81 -42.02
N ALA A 79 26.98 31.59 -42.30
CA ALA A 79 28.30 31.33 -42.86
C ALA A 79 28.26 31.10 -44.38
N ASP A 80 27.13 31.37 -45.03
CA ASP A 80 26.89 31.14 -46.46
C ASP A 80 27.14 29.69 -46.89
N ARG A 81 26.86 28.74 -45.99
CA ARG A 81 27.02 27.29 -46.20
C ARG A 81 25.68 26.59 -46.31
N ASP A 82 25.01 26.84 -47.42
CA ASP A 82 23.67 26.31 -47.71
C ASP A 82 23.67 24.78 -47.79
N ASP A 83 24.76 24.19 -48.29
CA ASP A 83 24.97 22.73 -48.35
C ASP A 83 24.82 22.04 -46.98
N LEU A 84 25.38 22.65 -45.93
CA LEU A 84 25.18 22.17 -44.57
C LEU A 84 23.79 22.46 -44.02
N ALA A 85 23.25 23.64 -44.34
CA ALA A 85 21.94 24.05 -43.87
C ALA A 85 20.86 23.08 -44.36
N GLU A 86 20.94 22.64 -45.61
CA GLU A 86 20.06 21.61 -46.19
C GLU A 86 20.16 20.28 -45.44
N GLY A 87 21.38 19.80 -45.16
CA GLY A 87 21.60 18.57 -44.40
C GLY A 87 21.04 18.64 -42.98
N TYR A 88 21.20 19.77 -42.29
CA TYR A 88 20.61 19.99 -40.97
C TYR A 88 19.09 20.17 -41.03
N ALA A 89 18.53 20.73 -42.10
CA ALA A 89 17.08 20.85 -42.29
C ALA A 89 16.40 19.46 -42.36
N LEU A 90 16.99 18.51 -43.09
CA LEU A 90 16.51 17.12 -43.11
C LEU A 90 16.57 16.46 -41.73
N GLN A 91 17.63 16.72 -40.96
CA GLN A 91 17.73 16.23 -39.56
C GLN A 91 16.65 16.85 -38.67
N LEU A 92 16.36 18.15 -38.86
CA LEU A 92 15.32 18.86 -38.11
C LEU A 92 13.92 18.29 -38.41
N GLU A 93 13.62 18.03 -39.69
CA GLU A 93 12.35 17.43 -40.11
C GLU A 93 12.14 16.07 -39.45
N LYS A 94 13.15 15.19 -39.55
CA LYS A 94 13.12 13.87 -38.90
C LYS A 94 12.99 13.98 -37.37
N ALA A 95 13.64 14.94 -36.73
CA ALA A 95 13.52 15.14 -35.28
C ALA A 95 12.10 15.60 -34.89
N LYS A 96 11.46 16.46 -35.69
CA LYS A 96 10.07 16.91 -35.49
C LYS A 96 9.06 15.78 -35.69
N GLU A 97 9.23 14.95 -36.71
CA GLU A 97 8.40 13.77 -36.95
C GLU A 97 8.45 12.82 -35.75
N ASN A 98 9.66 12.46 -35.32
CA ASN A 98 9.86 11.60 -34.15
C ASN A 98 9.27 12.22 -32.87
N LEU A 99 9.42 13.53 -32.67
CA LEU A 99 8.81 14.24 -31.55
C LEU A 99 7.29 14.09 -31.56
N GLY A 100 6.66 14.25 -32.74
CA GLY A 100 5.22 14.09 -32.91
C GLY A 100 4.75 12.70 -32.48
N HIS A 101 5.40 11.65 -32.99
CA HIS A 101 5.10 10.27 -32.62
C HIS A 101 5.32 9.99 -31.13
N SER A 102 6.45 10.41 -30.55
CA SER A 102 6.72 10.21 -29.11
C SER A 102 5.73 10.97 -28.22
N LYS A 103 5.29 12.17 -28.62
CA LYS A 103 4.26 12.93 -27.87
C LYS A 103 2.90 12.24 -27.88
N GLU A 104 2.50 11.68 -29.02
CA GLU A 104 1.26 10.92 -29.12
C GLU A 104 1.32 9.64 -28.27
N GLN A 105 2.41 8.88 -28.36
CA GLN A 105 2.64 7.69 -27.54
C GLN A 105 2.65 8.03 -26.05
N LEU A 106 3.31 9.12 -25.64
CA LEU A 106 3.34 9.59 -24.27
C LEU A 106 1.92 9.89 -23.75
N LYS A 107 1.08 10.56 -24.55
CA LYS A 107 -0.32 10.84 -24.17
C LYS A 107 -1.08 9.54 -23.88
N PHE A 108 -0.93 8.52 -24.72
CA PHE A 108 -1.57 7.23 -24.50
C PHE A 108 -1.02 6.52 -23.26
N ALA A 109 0.30 6.58 -23.03
CA ALA A 109 0.95 6.00 -21.85
C ALA A 109 0.49 6.68 -20.54
N ASP A 110 0.40 8.01 -20.52
CA ASP A 110 -0.09 8.77 -19.37
C ASP A 110 -1.56 8.45 -19.07
N GLN A 111 -2.41 8.33 -20.09
CA GLN A 111 -3.81 7.89 -19.92
C GLN A 111 -3.91 6.46 -19.40
N ALA A 112 -3.05 5.54 -19.87
CA ALA A 112 -3.01 4.17 -19.38
C ALA A 112 -2.57 4.13 -17.91
N TYR A 113 -1.58 4.93 -17.53
CA TYR A 113 -1.13 5.07 -16.14
C TYR A 113 -2.25 5.59 -15.23
N GLU A 114 -2.95 6.65 -15.64
CA GLU A 114 -4.07 7.20 -14.87
C GLU A 114 -5.21 6.18 -14.70
N LYS A 115 -5.55 5.45 -15.76
CA LYS A 115 -6.53 4.35 -15.69
C LYS A 115 -6.09 3.27 -14.72
N ALA A 116 -4.81 2.89 -14.72
CA ALA A 116 -4.29 1.89 -13.80
C ALA A 116 -4.38 2.34 -12.33
N LEU A 117 -4.14 3.63 -12.04
CA LEU A 117 -4.35 4.21 -10.70
C LEU A 117 -5.83 4.18 -10.29
N LYS A 118 -6.76 4.49 -11.20
CA LYS A 118 -8.20 4.41 -10.93
C LYS A 118 -8.64 2.97 -10.63
N VAL A 119 -8.13 2.00 -11.38
CA VAL A 119 -8.37 0.58 -11.13
C VAL A 119 -7.85 0.17 -9.75
N LYS A 120 -6.63 0.56 -9.38
CA LYS A 120 -6.09 0.33 -8.03
C LYS A 120 -6.97 0.92 -6.95
N LYS A 121 -7.42 2.17 -7.11
CA LYS A 121 -8.31 2.82 -6.14
C LYS A 121 -9.65 2.08 -5.99
N ALA A 122 -10.24 1.65 -7.10
CA ALA A 122 -11.47 0.86 -7.09
C ALA A 122 -11.26 -0.51 -6.41
N PHE A 123 -10.15 -1.18 -6.72
CA PHE A 123 -9.76 -2.44 -6.10
C PHE A 123 -9.60 -2.30 -4.58
N MET A 124 -8.90 -1.28 -4.10
CA MET A 124 -8.72 -1.07 -2.66
C MET A 124 -10.05 -0.87 -1.94
N ARG A 125 -10.96 -0.07 -2.51
CA ARG A 125 -12.31 0.12 -1.94
C ARG A 125 -13.12 -1.17 -1.89
N GLU A 126 -13.06 -1.95 -2.96
CA GLU A 126 -13.74 -3.24 -3.06
C GLU A 126 -13.17 -4.26 -2.07
N LYS A 127 -11.84 -4.30 -1.93
CA LYS A 127 -11.13 -5.10 -0.93
C LYS A 127 -11.59 -4.74 0.48
N ASP A 128 -11.59 -3.45 0.82
CA ASP A 128 -11.96 -3.00 2.16
C ASP A 128 -13.43 -3.33 2.46
N ARG A 129 -14.33 -3.19 1.47
CA ARG A 129 -15.72 -3.62 1.59
C ARG A 129 -15.83 -5.12 1.84
N LYS A 130 -15.15 -5.96 1.05
CA LYS A 130 -15.14 -7.43 1.23
C LYS A 130 -14.55 -7.86 2.56
N ILE A 131 -13.50 -7.20 3.05
CA ILE A 131 -12.92 -7.47 4.37
C ILE A 131 -13.94 -7.16 5.47
N LYS A 132 -14.67 -6.04 5.34
CA LYS A 132 -15.72 -5.67 6.30
C LYS A 132 -16.85 -6.70 6.31
N GLU A 133 -17.38 -7.05 5.14
CA GLU A 133 -18.43 -8.07 4.97
C GLU A 133 -17.97 -9.43 5.55
N ALA A 134 -16.74 -9.85 5.26
CA ALA A 134 -16.16 -11.09 5.78
C ALA A 134 -16.03 -11.08 7.31
N ARG A 135 -15.57 -9.96 7.90
CA ARG A 135 -15.48 -9.81 9.36
C ARG A 135 -16.86 -9.83 10.02
N GLU A 136 -17.85 -9.19 9.42
CA GLU A 136 -19.23 -9.22 9.92
C GLU A 136 -19.83 -10.62 9.86
N ALA A 137 -19.62 -11.35 8.75
CA ALA A 137 -20.04 -12.73 8.60
C ALA A 137 -19.36 -13.65 9.61
N LEU A 138 -18.05 -13.49 9.82
CA LEU A 138 -17.29 -14.26 10.81
C LEU A 138 -17.84 -14.04 12.22
N ARG A 139 -18.07 -12.79 12.63
CA ARG A 139 -18.67 -12.46 13.93
C ARG A 139 -20.07 -13.05 14.09
N ALA A 140 -20.87 -13.05 13.02
CA ALA A 140 -22.20 -13.66 13.05
C ALA A 140 -22.12 -15.18 13.24
N SER A 141 -21.18 -15.85 12.56
CA SER A 141 -20.93 -17.28 12.73
C SER A 141 -20.46 -17.61 14.15
N GLU A 142 -19.51 -16.85 14.70
CA GLU A 142 -19.00 -17.04 16.06
C GLU A 142 -20.11 -16.86 17.12
N ARG A 143 -21.03 -15.90 16.93
CA ARG A 143 -22.22 -15.76 17.79
C ARG A 143 -23.17 -16.94 17.67
N ALA A 144 -23.42 -17.44 16.46
CA ALA A 144 -24.30 -18.58 16.25
C ALA A 144 -23.72 -19.86 16.89
N GLU A 145 -22.42 -20.11 16.74
CA GLU A 145 -21.73 -21.22 17.41
C GLU A 145 -21.80 -21.10 18.93
N TRP A 146 -21.60 -19.88 19.45
CA TRP A 146 -21.73 -19.62 20.88
C TRP A 146 -23.14 -19.94 21.38
N GLN A 147 -24.18 -19.47 20.68
CA GLN A 147 -25.57 -19.75 21.00
C GLN A 147 -25.88 -21.25 20.97
N SER A 148 -25.39 -21.99 19.97
CA SER A 148 -25.53 -23.44 19.89
C SER A 148 -24.88 -24.13 21.10
N LYS A 149 -23.63 -23.78 21.43
CA LYS A 149 -22.92 -24.36 22.58
C LYS A 149 -23.63 -24.10 23.91
N VAL A 150 -24.23 -22.91 24.06
CA VAL A 150 -25.05 -22.58 25.23
C VAL A 150 -26.33 -23.44 25.25
N ALA A 151 -27.02 -23.59 24.12
CA ALA A 151 -28.21 -24.43 24.01
C ALA A 151 -27.91 -25.92 24.30
N ASP A 152 -26.84 -26.47 23.73
CA ASP A 152 -26.41 -27.86 23.96
C ASP A 152 -26.07 -28.10 25.45
N ALA A 153 -25.42 -27.13 26.09
CA ALA A 153 -25.13 -27.18 27.52
C ALA A 153 -26.41 -27.14 28.37
N LEU A 154 -27.43 -26.38 27.95
CA LEU A 154 -28.73 -26.33 28.62
C LEU A 154 -29.56 -27.62 28.40
N GLU A 155 -29.55 -28.21 27.21
CA GLU A 155 -30.24 -29.47 26.92
C GLU A 155 -29.62 -30.66 27.65
N THR A 156 -28.28 -30.74 27.65
CA THR A 156 -27.54 -31.76 28.43
C THR A 156 -27.81 -31.62 29.93
N PHE A 157 -28.10 -30.39 30.37
CA PHE A 157 -28.41 -30.07 31.76
C PHE A 157 -29.87 -30.37 32.15
N GLU A 158 -30.84 -30.16 31.26
CA GLU A 158 -32.26 -30.52 31.50
C GLU A 158 -32.48 -32.04 31.55
N THR A 159 -31.68 -32.82 30.83
CA THR A 159 -31.82 -34.29 30.76
C THR A 159 -31.14 -35.05 31.91
N GLY A 160 -30.33 -34.39 32.75
CA GLY A 160 -29.67 -34.97 33.93
C GLY A 160 -30.20 -34.39 35.25
N GLY A 161 -31.22 -35.00 35.85
CA GLY A 161 -31.91 -34.47 37.05
C GLY A 161 -31.05 -34.28 38.32
N LEU A 162 -31.12 -33.05 38.88
CA LEU A 162 -31.42 -32.59 40.27
C LEU A 162 -30.65 -33.21 41.48
N ASP A 163 -30.11 -32.47 42.48
CA ASP A 163 -30.82 -31.47 43.31
C ASP A 163 -29.94 -30.48 44.14
N GLN A 164 -28.61 -30.45 44.06
CA GLN A 164 -27.80 -29.51 44.89
C GLN A 164 -26.67 -28.80 44.16
N THR A 165 -26.11 -29.43 43.14
CA THR A 165 -25.14 -28.83 42.22
C THR A 165 -25.78 -27.85 41.23
N HIS A 166 -27.11 -27.77 41.17
CA HIS A 166 -27.86 -26.98 40.19
C HIS A 166 -27.58 -25.47 40.32
N ASN A 167 -27.68 -24.90 41.53
CA ASN A 167 -27.47 -23.45 41.74
C ASN A 167 -26.01 -23.02 41.56
N ASP A 168 -25.06 -23.82 42.05
CA ASP A 168 -23.63 -23.54 41.90
C ASP A 168 -23.20 -23.64 40.43
N MET A 169 -23.75 -24.60 39.68
CA MET A 169 -23.52 -24.73 38.24
C MET A 169 -24.23 -23.62 37.46
N LEU A 170 -25.42 -23.19 37.85
CA LEU A 170 -26.11 -22.03 37.24
C LEU A 170 -25.27 -20.76 37.42
N SER A 171 -24.71 -20.55 38.61
CA SER A 171 -23.81 -19.41 38.88
C SER A 171 -22.55 -19.49 38.02
N ARG A 172 -21.92 -20.66 37.90
CA ARG A 172 -20.72 -20.85 37.07
C ARG A 172 -21.01 -20.71 35.58
N LEU A 173 -22.17 -21.19 35.12
CA LEU A 173 -22.61 -21.04 33.74
C LEU A 173 -22.88 -19.57 33.42
N ASN A 174 -23.62 -18.87 34.27
CA ASN A 174 -23.86 -17.43 34.13
C ASN A 174 -22.57 -16.62 34.18
N GLU A 175 -21.64 -16.95 35.08
CA GLU A 175 -20.31 -16.32 35.15
C GLU A 175 -19.49 -16.59 33.89
N THR A 176 -19.53 -17.81 33.35
CA THR A 176 -18.82 -18.18 32.13
C THR A 176 -19.44 -17.52 30.90
N THR A 177 -20.76 -17.46 30.83
CA THR A 177 -21.50 -16.77 29.77
C THR A 177 -21.22 -15.28 29.81
N ALA A 178 -21.35 -14.64 30.96
CA ALA A 178 -21.05 -13.23 31.14
C ALA A 178 -19.57 -12.91 30.83
N ARG A 179 -18.63 -13.79 31.21
CA ARG A 179 -17.20 -13.62 30.85
C ARG A 179 -16.95 -13.73 29.35
N ASN A 180 -17.60 -14.66 28.67
CA ASN A 180 -17.41 -14.85 27.22
C ASN A 180 -18.12 -13.76 26.42
N GLU A 181 -19.29 -13.31 26.87
CA GLU A 181 -20.00 -12.15 26.33
C GLU A 181 -19.18 -10.87 26.53
N ALA A 182 -18.63 -10.64 27.73
CA ALA A 182 -17.73 -9.52 27.98
C ALA A 182 -16.43 -9.60 27.17
N ARG A 183 -15.85 -10.80 26.97
CA ARG A 183 -14.68 -10.96 26.09
C ARG A 183 -15.01 -10.65 24.63
N MET A 184 -16.20 -11.03 24.18
CA MET A 184 -16.69 -10.69 22.85
C MET A 184 -16.91 -9.17 22.75
N GLU A 185 -17.52 -8.55 23.75
CA GLU A 185 -17.76 -7.11 23.79
C GLU A 185 -16.45 -6.31 23.80
N ILE A 186 -15.46 -6.72 24.58
CA ILE A 186 -14.11 -6.11 24.58
C ILE A 186 -13.40 -6.32 23.23
N ALA A 187 -13.55 -7.49 22.58
CA ALA A 187 -13.03 -7.73 21.25
C ALA A 187 -13.75 -6.88 20.17
N LEU A 188 -15.02 -6.53 20.39
CA LEU A 188 -15.78 -5.62 19.55
C LEU A 188 -15.35 -4.16 19.78
N GLU A 189 -15.22 -3.75 21.03
CA GLU A 189 -14.83 -2.40 21.45
C GLU A 189 -13.39 -2.08 21.03
N SER A 190 -12.46 -3.03 21.17
CA SER A 190 -11.05 -2.85 20.76
C SER A 190 -10.88 -2.56 19.26
N VAL A 191 -11.65 -3.22 18.40
CA VAL A 191 -11.62 -2.96 16.94
C VAL A 191 -12.27 -1.62 16.62
N ASP A 192 -13.33 -1.23 17.32
CA ASP A 192 -13.98 0.07 17.12
C ASP A 192 -13.11 1.21 17.66
N THR A 193 -12.41 1.03 18.79
CA THR A 193 -11.43 2.00 19.30
C THR A 193 -10.25 2.20 18.36
N GLU A 194 -9.72 1.13 17.73
CA GLU A 194 -8.65 1.28 16.75
C GLU A 194 -9.13 2.08 15.53
N THR A 195 -10.40 1.88 15.12
CA THR A 195 -11.03 2.62 14.02
C THR A 195 -11.30 4.08 14.39
N MET A 196 -11.81 4.34 15.61
CA MET A 196 -11.99 5.68 16.17
C MET A 196 -10.67 6.42 16.35
N GLU A 197 -9.60 5.73 16.79
CA GLU A 197 -8.26 6.30 16.89
C GLU A 197 -7.70 6.66 15.52
N ILE A 198 -7.94 5.83 14.49
CA ILE A 198 -7.57 6.14 13.10
C ILE A 198 -8.35 7.37 12.61
N GLU A 199 -9.65 7.46 12.89
CA GLU A 199 -10.46 8.62 12.51
C GLU A 199 -10.04 9.89 13.26
N ALA A 200 -9.83 9.82 14.58
CA ALA A 200 -9.34 10.93 15.38
C ALA A 200 -7.95 11.40 14.94
N ASN A 201 -7.06 10.47 14.58
CA ASN A 201 -5.76 10.81 14.00
C ASN A 201 -5.89 11.46 12.61
N ALA A 202 -6.81 10.98 11.77
CA ALA A 202 -7.08 11.59 10.47
C ALA A 202 -7.66 13.01 10.61
N GLU A 203 -8.56 13.24 11.57
CA GLU A 203 -9.07 14.57 11.90
C GLU A 203 -7.99 15.50 12.44
N LYS A 204 -7.13 14.99 13.32
CA LYS A 204 -5.98 15.74 13.84
C LYS A 204 -4.99 16.13 12.73
N LEU A 205 -4.73 15.23 11.77
CA LEU A 205 -3.91 15.53 10.60
C LEU A 205 -4.56 16.61 9.71
N ARG A 206 -5.88 16.51 9.45
CA ARG A 206 -6.61 17.56 8.72
C ARG A 206 -6.57 18.91 9.44
N ALA A 207 -6.75 18.92 10.75
CA ALA A 207 -6.68 20.12 11.56
C ALA A 207 -5.27 20.75 11.53
N GLN A 208 -4.21 19.92 11.58
CA GLN A 208 -2.83 20.39 11.41
C GLN A 208 -2.59 20.98 10.01
N GLU A 209 -3.14 20.39 8.97
CA GLU A 209 -3.02 20.89 7.59
C GLU A 209 -3.75 22.23 7.40
N LEU A 210 -4.96 22.37 7.93
CA LEU A 210 -5.70 23.64 7.98
C LEU A 210 -4.93 24.74 8.72
N VAL A 211 -4.35 24.43 9.88
CA VAL A 211 -3.51 25.38 10.62
C VAL A 211 -2.27 25.76 9.82
N ASN A 212 -1.66 24.83 9.09
CA ASN A 212 -0.50 25.11 8.23
C ASN A 212 -0.88 26.01 7.05
N GLN A 213 -2.06 25.81 6.44
CA GLN A 213 -2.59 26.70 5.40
C GLN A 213 -2.81 28.12 5.95
N PHE A 214 -3.45 28.26 7.11
CA PHE A 214 -3.60 29.57 7.78
C PHE A 214 -2.25 30.22 8.13
N LYS A 215 -1.26 29.44 8.58
CA LYS A 215 0.09 29.94 8.85
C LYS A 215 0.82 30.40 7.59
N GLN A 216 0.58 29.74 6.45
CA GLN A 216 1.10 30.16 5.15
C GLN A 216 0.44 31.47 4.69
N GLU A 217 -0.87 31.61 4.83
CA GLU A 217 -1.61 32.86 4.55
C GLU A 217 -1.16 34.02 5.45
N MET A 218 -0.80 33.72 6.71
CA MET A 218 -0.27 34.70 7.67
C MET A 218 1.25 34.93 7.57
N GLY A 219 1.92 34.36 6.56
CA GLY A 219 3.36 34.57 6.30
C GLY A 219 4.32 33.98 7.33
N LYS A 220 3.88 33.02 8.17
CA LYS A 220 4.69 32.35 9.20
C LYS A 220 4.83 30.85 8.91
N ALA A 221 5.53 30.49 7.85
CA ALA A 221 5.79 29.08 7.53
C ALA A 221 6.86 28.47 8.48
N PRO A 222 6.67 27.24 9.01
CA PRO A 222 7.74 26.52 9.68
C PRO A 222 8.72 25.97 8.64
N ALA A 223 10.02 26.16 8.87
CA ALA A 223 11.09 25.57 8.07
C ALA A 223 11.04 24.03 8.16
N GLN A 224 11.06 23.36 7.01
CA GLN A 224 11.24 21.91 6.92
C GLN A 224 12.58 21.53 7.57
N LYS A 225 12.54 20.73 8.65
CA LYS A 225 13.74 20.05 9.16
C LYS A 225 14.01 18.82 8.30
N GLU A 226 15.02 18.94 7.44
CA GLU A 226 15.69 17.81 6.80
C GLU A 226 16.27 16.88 7.88
N LYS A 227 15.95 15.59 7.82
CA LYS A 227 16.62 14.56 8.62
C LYS A 227 18.02 14.35 8.05
N LYS A 228 19.05 14.88 8.71
CA LYS A 228 20.43 14.37 8.57
C LYS A 228 20.53 13.05 9.33
N ILE A 229 20.98 12.03 8.61
CA ILE A 229 21.44 10.76 9.18
C ILE A 229 22.85 11.05 9.70
N GLU A 230 23.02 11.00 11.02
CA GLU A 230 24.31 11.12 11.69
C GLU A 230 24.78 9.71 12.04
N ILE A 231 25.97 9.38 11.56
CA ILE A 231 26.61 8.07 11.65
C ILE A 231 27.34 8.06 13.00
N ASP A 232 26.94 7.16 13.89
CA ASP A 232 27.48 7.04 15.24
C ASP A 232 28.82 6.29 15.21
N GLU A 233 29.92 7.04 15.18
CA GLU A 233 31.22 6.59 15.67
C GLU A 233 31.46 7.23 17.04
N THR A 234 31.44 6.44 18.11
CA THR A 234 32.31 6.71 19.26
C THR A 234 32.58 5.46 20.09
N GLU A 235 33.83 5.00 20.00
CA GLU A 235 34.55 4.16 20.95
C GLU A 235 34.42 4.64 22.42
N PRO A 236 34.39 3.73 23.42
CA PRO A 236 34.70 4.07 24.80
C PRO A 236 36.11 3.59 25.19
N ALA A 237 36.88 4.47 25.83
CA ALA A 237 38.10 4.14 26.58
C ALA A 237 37.99 4.74 28.00
N PRO A 238 38.87 4.40 28.98
CA PRO A 238 39.53 3.13 29.29
C PRO A 238 39.36 2.76 30.79
N LYS A 239 39.71 1.53 31.18
CA LYS A 239 40.10 1.21 32.57
C LYS A 239 41.34 0.32 32.60
N GLU A 240 42.40 0.85 33.21
CA GLU A 240 43.61 0.11 33.58
C GLU A 240 43.36 -0.82 34.78
N SER A 241 43.93 -2.03 34.74
CA SER A 241 44.73 -2.58 35.85
C SER A 241 45.40 -3.90 35.48
N GLY A 242 46.74 -3.96 35.62
CA GLY A 242 47.44 -5.13 36.13
C GLY A 242 48.23 -6.03 35.15
N LYS A 243 49.53 -5.73 35.00
CA LYS A 243 50.75 -6.60 34.95
C LYS A 243 50.53 -8.08 34.55
N THR A 244 51.26 -8.67 33.59
CA THR A 244 52.67 -9.09 33.73
C THR A 244 53.41 -9.35 32.40
N VAL A 245 54.55 -8.66 32.21
CA VAL A 245 55.91 -9.09 31.82
C VAL A 245 56.14 -10.24 30.79
N GLY A 246 56.95 -9.93 29.75
CA GLY A 246 57.87 -10.84 29.03
C GLY A 246 57.90 -10.61 27.50
N LYS A 247 58.73 -9.73 26.92
CA LYS A 247 60.11 -9.96 26.39
C LYS A 247 60.24 -11.29 25.63
N ASP A 248 60.67 -11.41 24.37
CA ASP A 248 61.73 -10.74 23.61
C ASP A 248 61.57 -11.04 22.09
N ARG A 249 61.85 -10.03 21.26
CA ARG A 249 62.71 -10.02 20.05
C ARG A 249 62.71 -11.17 19.00
N THR A 250 62.48 -10.72 17.75
CA THR A 250 63.26 -10.91 16.50
C THR A 250 63.23 -12.21 15.67
N LYS A 251 63.07 -11.99 14.35
CA LYS A 251 63.48 -12.77 13.16
C LYS A 251 62.74 -14.11 12.98
N SER A 252 62.37 -14.57 11.79
CA SER A 252 62.85 -14.30 10.43
C SER A 252 61.73 -14.53 9.41
#